data_AF-W3RH66-F1
#
_entry.id   AF-W3RH66-F1
#
_cell.length_a   1.000
_cell.length_b   1.000
_cell.length_c   1.000
_cell.angle_alpha   90.00
_cell.angle_beta   90.00
_cell.angle_gamma   90.00
#
_symmetry.space_group_name_H-M   'P 1'
#
loop_
_entity.id
_entity.type
_entity.pdbx_description
1 polymer ?
#
loop_
_entity_poly.entity_id
_entity_poly.type
_entity_poly.pdbx_seq_one_letter_code
_entity_poly.pdbx_strand_id
1 'polypeptide(L)' 'MPPAPPPPPPPPRIEVPRVPQMDEIPPPPRAALPRRSSFKQRISRCIDEGAAMGLGPNERAAYSRACANQ' A
#
# COMPACT_ATOMS: atom_id res chain seq x y z
N MET A 1 7.65 -53.79 -18.83
CA MET A 1 8.74 -52.80 -18.82
C MET A 1 8.17 -51.53 -18.19
N PRO A 2 8.80 -50.96 -17.14
CA PRO A 2 8.33 -49.69 -16.59
C PRO A 2 8.53 -48.55 -17.61
N PRO A 3 7.65 -47.52 -17.63
CA PRO A 3 7.77 -46.39 -18.54
C PRO A 3 9.01 -45.56 -18.22
N ALA A 4 9.64 -45.00 -19.26
CA ALA A 4 10.82 -44.16 -19.12
C ALA A 4 10.47 -42.85 -18.36
N PRO A 5 11.39 -42.34 -17.52
CA PRO A 5 11.16 -41.10 -16.78
C PRO A 5 11.08 -39.88 -17.73
N PRO A 6 10.32 -38.84 -17.35
CA PRO A 6 10.19 -37.62 -18.14
C PRO A 6 11.52 -36.84 -18.20
N PRO A 7 11.74 -36.05 -19.27
CA PRO A 7 12.94 -35.24 -19.40
C PRO A 7 13.00 -34.12 -18.34
N PRO A 8 14.21 -33.67 -17.97
CA PRO A 8 14.38 -32.58 -16.99
C PRO A 8 13.86 -31.23 -17.53
N PRO A 9 13.44 -30.32 -16.63
CA PRO A 9 12.95 -28.99 -17.02
C PRO A 9 14.06 -28.14 -17.65
N PRO A 10 13.70 -27.17 -18.51
CA PRO A 10 14.67 -26.25 -19.10
C PRO A 10 15.32 -25.37 -18.02
N PRO A 11 16.57 -24.92 -18.24
CA PRO A 11 17.26 -24.03 -17.30
C PRO A 11 16.53 -22.68 -17.17
N PRO A 12 16.56 -22.05 -15.98
CA PRO A 12 15.97 -20.74 -15.76
C PRO A 12 16.65 -19.70 -16.65
N ARG A 13 15.86 -18.82 -17.27
CA ARG A 13 16.40 -17.67 -18.02
C ARG A 13 16.77 -16.57 -17.04
N ILE A 14 18.04 -16.16 -17.04
CA ILE A 14 18.48 -14.94 -16.39
C ILE A 14 18.21 -13.79 -17.36
N GLU A 15 17.14 -13.05 -17.12
CA GLU A 15 16.83 -11.86 -17.90
C GLU A 15 17.64 -10.68 -17.37
N VAL A 16 18.38 -10.02 -18.26
CA VAL A 16 19.15 -8.82 -17.89
C VAL A 16 18.17 -7.68 -17.63
N PRO A 17 18.31 -6.94 -16.51
CA PRO A 17 17.53 -5.72 -16.29
C PRO A 17 17.75 -4.72 -17.42
N ARG A 18 16.68 -4.05 -17.87
CA ARG A 18 16.81 -2.99 -18.90
C ARG A 18 17.68 -1.85 -18.35
N VAL A 19 18.68 -1.44 -19.13
CA VAL A 19 19.48 -0.25 -18.85
C VAL A 19 18.68 0.97 -19.29
N PRO A 20 18.46 1.97 -18.41
CA PRO A 20 17.86 3.24 -18.80
C PRO A 20 18.70 3.92 -19.89
N GLN A 21 18.06 4.32 -20.99
CA GLN A 21 18.71 5.02 -22.10
C GLN A 21 18.58 6.54 -21.90
N MET A 22 19.63 7.31 -22.20
CA MET A 22 19.69 8.75 -21.93
C MET A 22 18.72 9.58 -22.78
N ASP A 23 18.46 9.14 -24.00
CA ASP A 23 17.54 9.81 -24.94
C ASP A 23 16.10 9.23 -24.90
N GLU A 24 15.81 8.36 -23.93
CA GLU A 24 14.47 7.77 -23.82
C GLU A 24 13.49 8.76 -23.21
N ILE A 25 12.33 8.92 -23.86
CA ILE A 25 11.27 9.77 -23.37
C ILE A 25 10.73 9.15 -22.07
N PRO A 26 10.74 9.89 -20.94
CA PRO A 26 10.19 9.38 -19.69
C PRO A 26 8.72 8.98 -19.86
N PRO A 27 8.27 7.89 -19.22
CA PRO A 27 6.86 7.53 -19.23
C PRO A 27 6.03 8.67 -18.62
N PRO A 28 4.76 8.83 -19.05
CA PRO A 28 3.89 9.84 -18.49
C PRO A 28 3.76 9.64 -16.97
N PRO A 29 3.66 10.73 -16.19
CA PRO A 29 3.48 10.62 -14.75
C PRO A 29 2.25 9.77 -14.46
N ARG A 30 2.42 8.75 -13.62
CA ARG A 30 1.29 7.93 -13.18
C ARG A 30 0.26 8.86 -12.54
N ALA A 31 -0.99 8.77 -12.99
CA ALA A 31 -2.09 9.51 -12.39
C ALA A 31 -2.03 9.30 -10.87
N ALA A 32 -1.97 10.41 -10.11
CA ALA A 32 -1.97 10.34 -8.67
C ALA A 32 -3.27 9.64 -8.27
N LEU A 33 -3.16 8.44 -7.68
CA LEU A 33 -4.29 7.82 -7.04
C LEU A 33 -4.86 8.83 -6.05
N PRO A 34 -6.20 8.97 -5.94
CA PRO A 34 -6.79 9.82 -4.93
C PRO A 34 -6.16 9.44 -3.59
N ARG A 35 -5.45 10.39 -2.97
CA ARG A 35 -4.80 10.17 -1.69
C ARG A 35 -5.90 9.78 -0.72
N ARG A 36 -5.98 8.48 -0.39
CA ARG A 36 -6.81 8.03 0.74
C ARG A 36 -6.40 8.89 1.94
N SER A 37 -7.38 9.30 2.75
CA SER A 37 -7.12 10.12 3.92
C SER A 37 -5.98 9.49 4.72
N SER A 38 -4.91 10.26 4.91
CA SER A 38 -3.75 9.78 5.68
C SER A 38 -4.20 9.46 7.10
N PHE A 39 -3.47 8.57 7.79
CA PHE A 39 -3.77 8.27 9.20
C PHE A 39 -3.87 9.54 10.05
N LYS A 40 -2.99 10.53 9.82
CA LYS A 40 -3.02 11.83 10.49
C LYS A 40 -4.35 12.58 10.28
N GLN A 41 -4.87 12.59 9.06
CA GLN A 41 -6.16 13.22 8.77
C GLN A 41 -7.32 12.45 9.41
N ARG A 42 -7.27 11.11 9.40
CA ARG A 42 -8.28 10.28 10.05
C ARG A 42 -8.31 10.52 11.55
N ILE A 43 -7.16 10.45 12.23
CA ILE A 43 -7.09 10.63 13.68
C ILE A 43 -7.49 12.04 14.12
N SER A 44 -7.12 13.09 13.38
CA SER A 44 -7.59 14.46 13.66
C SER A 44 -9.11 14.55 13.61
N ARG A 45 -9.75 14.04 12.55
CA ARG A 45 -11.21 14.01 12.42
C ARG A 45 -11.87 13.25 13.58
N CYS A 46 -11.33 12.09 13.95
CA CYS A 46 -11.88 11.31 15.06
C CYS A 46 -11.70 12.01 16.42
N ILE A 47 -10.65 12.82 16.62
CA ILE A 47 -10.51 13.63 17.83
C ILE A 47 -11.59 14.71 17.87
N ASP A 48 -11.82 15.39 16.76
CA ASP A 48 -12.84 16.43 16.65
C ASP A 48 -14.25 15.87 16.85
N GLU A 49 -14.55 14.71 16.27
CA GLU A 49 -15.81 14.00 16.45
C GLU A 49 -16.01 13.57 17.91
N GLY A 50 -14.97 13.00 18.54
CA GLY A 50 -15.01 12.66 19.97
C GLY A 50 -15.23 13.88 20.87
N ALA A 51 -14.66 15.03 20.52
CA ALA A 51 -14.92 16.28 21.23
C ALA A 51 -16.35 16.79 21.02
N ALA A 52 -16.87 16.70 19.79
CA ALA A 52 -18.25 17.08 19.46
C ALA A 52 -19.29 16.20 20.17
N MET A 53 -18.96 14.94 20.46
CA MET A 53 -19.77 14.04 21.28
C MET A 53 -19.68 14.34 22.79
N GLY A 54 -18.85 15.29 23.22
CA GLY A 54 -18.67 15.63 24.63
C GLY A 54 -17.84 14.59 25.41
N LEU A 55 -17.06 13.74 24.73
CA LEU A 55 -16.22 12.76 25.42
C LEU A 55 -15.14 13.44 26.26
N GLY A 56 -14.93 12.91 27.47
CA GLY A 56 -13.82 13.32 28.31
C GLY A 56 -12.46 13.00 27.67
N PRO A 57 -11.35 13.59 28.18
CA PRO A 57 -10.03 13.44 27.55
C PRO A 57 -9.60 11.97 27.33
N ASN A 58 -9.87 11.09 28.29
CA ASN A 58 -9.52 9.67 28.21
C ASN A 58 -10.40 8.91 27.22
N GLU A 59 -11.71 9.12 27.25
CA GLU A 59 -12.67 8.49 26.34
C GLU A 59 -12.42 8.94 24.90
N ARG A 60 -12.15 10.24 24.70
CA ARG A 60 -11.79 10.80 23.40
C ARG A 60 -10.50 10.18 22.85
N ALA A 61 -9.50 9.94 23.71
CA ALA A 61 -8.26 9.28 23.29
C ALA A 61 -8.48 7.82 22.89
N ALA A 62 -9.34 7.08 23.61
CA ALA A 62 -9.70 5.72 23.26
C ALA A 62 -10.52 5.66 21.95
N TYR A 63 -11.53 6.52 21.83
CA TYR A 63 -12.39 6.64 20.65
C TYR A 63 -11.58 7.02 19.41
N SER A 64 -10.73 8.04 19.48
CA SER A 64 -9.95 8.50 18.33
C SER A 64 -9.00 7.43 17.79
N ARG A 65 -8.41 6.61 18.69
CA ARG A 65 -7.59 5.46 18.30
C ARG A 65 -8.42 4.37 17.61
N ALA A 66 -9.61 4.05 18.12
CA ALA A 66 -10.48 3.06 17.49
C ALA A 66 -10.99 3.54 16.12
N CYS A 67 -11.53 4.76 16.04
CA CYS A 67 -12.05 5.37 14.82
C CYS A 67 -10.99 5.53 13.71
N ALA A 68 -9.76 5.92 14.04
CA ALA A 68 -8.70 6.11 13.03
C ALA A 68 -8.19 4.81 12.39
N ASN A 69 -8.46 3.66 13.02
CA ASN A 69 -8.09 2.33 12.54
C ASN A 69 -9.20 1.64 11.72
N GLN A 70 -10.38 2.24 11.64
CA GLN A 70 -11.46 1.85 10.72
C GLN A 70 -11.13 2.35 9.29
#